data_AF-A0A4P1QU51-F1
#
_entry.id   AF-A0A4P1QU51-F1
#
_cell.length_a   1.000
_cell.length_b   1.000
_cell.length_c   1.000
_cell.angle_alpha   90.00
_cell.angle_beta   90.00
_cell.angle_gamma   90.00
#
_symmetry.space_group_name_H-M   'P 1'
#
loop_
_entity.id
_entity.type
_entity.pdbx_description
1 polymer ?
#
loop_
_entity_poly.entity_id
_entity_poly.type
_entity_poly.pdbx_seq_one_letter_code
_entity_poly.pdbx_strand_id
1 'polypeptide(L)'
;MPACVPGLTPTIVLSNFTKSLYSANLNDSKYTGIGIGKEDNWIVVVLTTNTSQGSFSPATNDHNAANFLSQFPWIYSSLFFLLPNIYYLF
;
A
#
# COMPACT_ATOMS: atom_id res chain seq x y z
N MET A 1 -11.54 16.69 16.88
CA MET A 1 -10.93 16.49 15.56
C MET A 1 -11.94 16.91 14.49
N PRO A 2 -11.70 18.00 13.74
CA PRO A 2 -12.60 18.49 12.70
C PRO A 2 -12.47 17.64 11.42
N ALA A 3 -13.60 17.32 10.78
CA ALA A 3 -13.67 16.53 9.55
C ALA A 3 -14.22 17.35 8.39
N CYS A 4 -13.59 17.25 7.22
CA CYS A 4 -14.08 17.83 5.96
C CYS A 4 -14.48 16.70 5.00
N VAL A 5 -15.75 16.67 4.62
CA VAL A 5 -16.31 15.70 3.68
C VAL A 5 -17.27 16.42 2.72
N PRO A 6 -16.93 16.56 1.43
CA PRO A 6 -17.82 17.17 0.46
C PRO A 6 -19.12 16.36 0.31
N GLY A 7 -20.27 17.03 0.39
CA GLY A 7 -21.59 16.40 0.15
C GLY A 7 -22.11 15.47 1.26
N LEU A 8 -21.42 15.37 2.41
CA LEU A 8 -21.86 14.58 3.56
C LEU A 8 -21.73 15.36 4.87
N THR A 9 -22.59 15.05 5.84
CA THR A 9 -22.51 15.61 7.19
C THR A 9 -21.31 15.02 7.95
N PRO A 10 -20.34 15.85 8.38
CA PRO A 10 -19.11 15.36 9.01
C PRO A 10 -19.35 14.46 10.24
N THR A 11 -20.36 14.78 11.05
CA THR A 11 -20.70 14.05 12.28
C THR A 11 -21.10 12.59 12.02
N ILE A 12 -21.91 12.35 10.97
CA ILE A 12 -22.41 11.00 10.66
C ILE A 12 -21.26 10.13 10.14
N VAL A 13 -20.45 10.69 9.24
CA VAL A 13 -19.28 10.00 8.68
C VAL A 13 -18.31 9.65 9.79
N LEU A 14 -17.93 10.63 10.62
CA LEU A 14 -16.99 10.41 11.71
C LEU A 14 -17.51 9.34 12.70
N SER A 15 -18.80 9.36 13.05
CA SER A 15 -19.40 8.38 13.96
C SER A 15 -19.37 6.95 13.42
N ASN A 16 -19.55 6.75 12.11
CA ASN A 16 -19.46 5.44 11.47
C ASN A 16 -18.01 4.94 11.47
N PHE A 17 -17.07 5.83 11.17
CA PHE A 17 -15.64 5.53 11.25
C PHE A 17 -15.15 5.24 12.67
N THR A 18 -15.79 5.84 13.69
CA THR A 18 -15.49 5.55 15.11
C THR A 18 -15.92 4.13 15.53
N LYS A 19 -16.78 3.47 14.75
CA LYS A 19 -17.19 2.07 14.97
C LYS A 19 -16.40 1.05 14.13
N SER A 20 -15.43 1.52 13.35
CA SER A 20 -14.61 0.69 12.46
C SER A 20 -13.27 0.30 13.09
N LEU A 21 -12.50 -0.54 12.40
CA LEU A 21 -11.12 -0.89 12.75
C LEU A 21 -10.18 0.33 12.83
N TYR A 22 -10.55 1.45 12.21
CA TYR A 22 -9.76 2.68 12.22
C TYR A 22 -9.99 3.56 13.47
N SER A 23 -10.95 3.19 14.32
CA SER A 23 -11.33 3.92 15.54
C SER A 23 -10.16 4.17 16.50
N ALA A 24 -9.23 3.22 16.59
CA ALA A 24 -8.02 3.36 17.40
C ALA A 24 -7.17 4.56 17.01
N ASN A 25 -7.09 4.88 15.71
CA ASN A 25 -6.35 6.05 15.23
C ASN A 25 -7.16 7.34 15.36
N LEU A 26 -8.50 7.27 15.36
CA LEU A 26 -9.35 8.46 15.48
C LEU A 26 -9.40 9.03 16.89
N ASN A 27 -9.13 8.19 17.90
CA ASN A 27 -9.07 8.59 19.30
C ASN A 27 -7.63 8.87 19.78
N ASP A 28 -6.66 8.86 18.87
CA ASP A 28 -5.28 9.16 19.19
C ASP A 28 -5.05 10.68 19.14
N SER A 29 -4.58 11.24 20.25
CA SER A 29 -4.33 12.68 20.39
C SER A 29 -3.21 13.19 19.49
N LYS A 30 -2.40 12.30 18.90
CA LYS A 30 -1.36 12.70 17.94
C LYS A 30 -1.94 13.29 16.65
N TYR A 31 -3.16 12.94 16.29
CA TYR A 31 -3.81 13.47 15.09
C TYR A 31 -4.68 14.68 15.43
N THR A 32 -4.52 15.74 14.65
CA THR A 32 -5.18 17.03 14.84
C THR A 32 -6.22 17.34 13.78
N GLY A 33 -6.25 16.59 12.68
CA GLY A 33 -7.21 16.79 11.59
C GLY A 33 -7.50 15.52 10.80
N ILE A 34 -8.69 15.47 10.19
CA ILE A 34 -9.13 14.36 9.34
C ILE A 34 -9.75 14.87 8.04
N GLY A 35 -9.29 14.29 6.93
CA GLY A 35 -9.92 14.39 5.63
C GLY A 35 -10.54 13.05 5.24
N ILE A 36 -11.77 13.06 4.76
CA ILE A 36 -12.45 11.84 4.30
C ILE A 36 -12.90 12.08 2.86
N GLY A 37 -12.38 11.27 1.95
CA GLY A 37 -12.81 11.22 0.55
C GLY A 37 -13.59 9.94 0.30
N LYS A 38 -14.69 10.03 -0.44
CA LYS A 38 -15.50 8.87 -0.84
C LYS A 38 -15.72 8.95 -2.34
N GLU A 39 -15.53 7.82 -3.02
CA GLU A 39 -16.02 7.62 -4.38
C GLU A 39 -16.63 6.21 -4.45
N ASP A 40 -17.90 6.16 -4.87
CA ASP A 40 -18.73 4.96 -4.92
C ASP A 40 -18.64 4.07 -3.67
N ASN A 41 -17.87 2.98 -3.77
CA ASN A 41 -17.75 1.92 -2.78
C ASN A 41 -16.44 1.96 -1.97
N TRP A 42 -15.58 2.96 -2.19
CA TRP A 42 -14.33 3.11 -1.45
C TRP A 42 -14.27 4.43 -0.70
N ILE A 43 -13.57 4.41 0.44
CA ILE A 43 -13.37 5.58 1.29
C ILE A 43 -11.88 5.69 1.62
N VAL A 44 -11.33 6.87 1.42
CA VAL A 44 -9.97 7.24 1.83
C VAL A 44 -10.05 8.14 3.04
N VAL A 45 -9.28 7.80 4.07
CA VAL A 45 -9.14 8.58 5.29
C VAL A 45 -7.71 9.07 5.40
N VAL A 46 -7.54 10.39 5.52
CA VAL A 46 -6.25 11.04 5.75
C VAL A 46 -6.25 11.63 7.15
N LEU A 47 -5.27 11.25 7.96
CA LEU A 47 -5.07 11.78 9.30
C LEU A 47 -3.85 12.69 9.30
N THR A 48 -4.01 13.91 9.80
CA THR A 48 -2.93 14.90 9.89
C THR A 48 -2.51 15.08 11.34
N THR A 49 -1.21 15.23 11.58
CA THR A 49 -0.64 15.62 12.87
C THR A 49 -0.33 17.12 12.85
N ASN A 50 -0.02 17.72 14.01
CA ASN A 50 0.46 19.10 14.12
C ASN A 50 1.98 19.24 13.91
N THR A 51 2.68 18.15 13.63
CA THR A 51 4.13 18.13 13.41
C THR A 51 4.41 17.88 11.92
N SER A 52 5.38 18.59 11.34
CA SER A 52 5.82 18.38 9.95
C SER A 52 6.70 17.12 9.79
N GLN A 53 6.38 16.05 10.49
CA GLN A 53 7.22 14.85 10.58
C GLN A 53 6.53 13.68 9.89
N GLY A 54 7.23 13.03 8.95
CA GLY A 54 6.81 11.79 8.30
C GLY A 54 7.50 10.58 8.92
N SER A 55 6.85 9.42 8.86
CA SER A 55 7.44 8.15 9.31
C SER A 55 8.12 7.46 8.12
N PHE A 56 9.34 7.90 7.78
CA PHE A 56 10.12 7.29 6.71
C PHE A 56 10.93 6.12 7.29
N SER A 57 10.72 4.91 6.78
CA SER A 57 11.65 3.81 7.02
C SER A 57 12.76 3.86 5.97
N PRO A 58 14.05 3.78 6.36
CA PRO A 58 15.09 3.54 5.38
C PRO A 58 14.79 2.25 4.61
N ALA A 59 15.10 2.24 3.31
CA ALA A 59 15.00 1.02 2.51
C ALA A 59 15.91 -0.04 3.16
N THR A 60 15.32 -1.18 3.52
CA THR A 60 16.09 -2.32 3.97
C THR A 60 16.86 -2.87 2.77
N ASN A 61 18.19 -2.92 2.88
CA ASN A 61 19.05 -3.64 1.94
C ASN A 61 18.82 -5.15 2.14
N ASP A 62 17.63 -5.62 1.77
CA ASP A 62 17.32 -7.02 1.71
C ASP A 62 18.04 -7.55 0.47
N HIS A 63 19.24 -8.09 0.68
CA HIS A 63 20.10 -8.66 -0.35
C HIS A 63 19.39 -9.77 -1.15
N ASN A 64 18.23 -10.22 -0.66
CA ASN A 64 17.35 -11.19 -1.31
C ASN A 64 16.58 -10.61 -2.52
N ALA A 65 16.34 -9.30 -2.62
CA ALA A 65 15.67 -8.72 -3.78
C ALA A 65 16.56 -8.76 -5.04
N ALA A 66 17.89 -8.70 -4.87
CA ALA A 66 18.85 -8.83 -5.97
C ALA A 66 18.92 -10.27 -6.51
N ASN A 67 18.53 -11.28 -5.72
CA ASN A 67 18.50 -12.68 -6.15
C ASN A 67 17.35 -13.01 -7.11
N PHE A 68 16.30 -12.19 -7.16
CA PHE A 68 15.18 -12.43 -8.08
C PHE A 68 15.55 -12.07 -9.53
N LEU A 69 16.42 -11.07 -9.73
CA LEU A 69 16.89 -10.65 -11.05
C LEU A 69 18.06 -11.50 -11.58
N SER A 70 18.84 -12.15 -10.70
CA SER A 70 19.96 -13.01 -11.08
C SER A 70 19.57 -14.42 -11.49
N GLN A 71 18.32 -14.83 -11.26
CA GLN A 71 17.82 -16.16 -11.62
C GLN A 71 17.38 -16.28 -13.10
N PHE A 72 17.12 -15.15 -13.77
CA PHE A 72 16.66 -15.12 -15.17
C PHE A 72 17.65 -15.66 -16.23
N PRO A 73 18.98 -15.41 -16.15
CA PRO A 73 19.91 -15.83 -17.19
C PRO A 73 20.09 -17.35 -17.32
N TRP A 74 19.93 -18.08 -16.21
CA TRP A 74 20.17 -19.53 -16.17
C TRP A 74 19.02 -20.32 -16.82
N ILE A 75 17.79 -19.82 -16.67
CA ILE A 75 16.60 -20.44 -17.28
C ILE A 75 16.65 -20.31 -18.81
N TYR A 76 17.08 -19.15 -19.33
CA TYR A 76 17.20 -18.92 -20.77
C TYR A 76 18.29 -19.79 -21.42
N SER A 77 19.43 -19.95 -20.74
CA SER A 77 20.54 -20.80 -21.21
C SER A 77 20.11 -22.27 -21.33
N SER A 78 19.39 -22.79 -20.34
CA SER A 78 18.92 -24.19 -20.35
C SER A 78 17.88 -24.47 -21.47
N LEU A 79 16.99 -23.50 -21.75
CA LEU A 79 15.97 -23.65 -22.80
C LEU A 79 16.57 -23.71 -24.22
N PHE A 80 17.68 -23.01 -24.47
CA PHE A 80 18.38 -22.99 -25.75
C PHE A 80 19.03 -24.35 -26.10
N PHE A 81 19.51 -25.11 -25.11
CA PHE A 81 20.10 -26.43 -25.31
C PHE A 81 19.07 -27.56 -25.51
N LEU A 82 17.81 -27.34 -25.15
CA LEU A 82 16.75 -28.35 -25.30
C LEU A 82 16.05 -28.31 -26.67
N LEU A 83 16.02 -27.14 -27.33
CA LEU A 83 15.48 -26.98 -28.68
C LEU A 83 16.13 -27.90 -29.74
N PRO A 84 17.48 -28.05 -29.83
CA PRO A 84 18.09 -28.89 -30.85
C PRO A 84 17.76 -30.38 -30.71
N ASN A 85 17.48 -30.89 -29.50
CA ASN A 85 17.16 -32.30 -29.30
C ASN A 85 15.77 -32.70 -29.84
N ILE A 86 14.86 -31.73 -30.04
CA ILE A 86 13.52 -31.97 -30.60
C ILE A 86 13.58 -32.04 -32.13
N TYR A 87 14.50 -31.31 -32.76
CA TYR A 87 14.70 -31.34 -34.22
C TYR A 87 15.34 -32.64 -34.73
N TYR A 88 16.01 -33.42 -33.87
CA TYR A 88 16.56 -34.74 -34.23
C TYR A 88 15.59 -35.91 -33.95
N LEU A 89 14.37 -35.63 -33.46
CA LEU A 89 13.37 -36.64 -33.09
C LEU A 89 12.14 -36.66 -34.03
N PHE A 90 12.17 -35.88 -35.13
CA PHE A 90 11.21 -35.90 -36.23
C PHE A 90 11.91 -36.23 -37.56
#